data_AF-A0A3N0E8D5-F1
#
_entry.id   AF-A0A3N0E8D5-F1
#
_cell.length_a   1.000
_cell.length_b   1.000
_cell.length_c   1.000
_cell.angle_alpha   90.00
_cell.angle_beta   90.00
_cell.angle_gamma   90.00
#
_symmetry.space_group_name_H-M   'P 1'
#
loop_
_entity.id
_entity.type
_entity.pdbx_description
1 polymer ?
#
loop_
_entity_poly.entity_id
_entity_poly.type
_entity_poly.pdbx_seq_one_letter_code
_entity_poly.pdbx_strand_id
1 'polypeptide(L)'
;MKYILCSVFMMFSAFTFADCTSLYSAVTYAFSHSGKSLKANNFDHQRYYAKRSMEAIEKAEEQLGSCGCTKAGPIIYDVKDNLEKAMDPEDWDMGRFYVKKARAFLDELITALDLCTADTDPVPSEMPDAEKENDYDDKKVKGEKTETLAEKQMALKKEQEALIARQKELEKKLQEQRLLEQRLKEERELELDAQKELMVKAEIELYKMESAAVELIRTFSCEKEFTATGAYKRSEEVLENESLRETRDFYKGKFREITEKMLKELNACTGK
;
A
#
# COMPACT_ATOMS: atom_id res chain seq x y z
N MET A 1 -51.14 63.28 38.05
CA MET A 1 -51.01 61.81 38.10
C MET A 1 -49.93 61.40 37.11
N LYS A 2 -48.83 60.83 37.60
CA LYS A 2 -47.70 60.29 36.82
C LYS A 2 -47.91 58.78 36.72
N TYR A 3 -47.97 58.21 35.51
CA TYR A 3 -47.87 56.77 35.32
C TYR A 3 -46.67 56.46 34.42
N ILE A 4 -45.67 55.86 35.06
CA ILE A 4 -44.52 55.20 34.45
C ILE A 4 -45.03 53.81 34.02
N LEU A 5 -44.96 53.50 32.72
CA LEU A 5 -45.16 52.13 32.24
C LEU A 5 -43.88 51.69 31.52
N CYS A 6 -42.99 51.06 32.27
CA CYS A 6 -41.93 50.20 31.74
C CYS A 6 -42.61 48.95 31.17
N SER A 7 -42.53 48.74 29.86
CA SER A 7 -42.81 47.43 29.26
C SER A 7 -41.55 46.96 28.55
N VAL A 8 -40.98 45.92 29.15
CA VAL A 8 -39.76 45.21 28.80
C VAL A 8 -39.85 44.67 27.37
N PHE A 9 -38.91 45.08 26.51
CA PHE A 9 -38.62 44.43 25.24
C PHE A 9 -37.78 43.18 25.54
N MET A 10 -38.45 42.03 25.67
CA MET A 10 -37.82 40.73 25.86
C MET A 10 -37.18 40.33 24.51
N MET A 11 -35.88 40.58 24.35
CA MET A 11 -35.06 40.00 23.30
C MET A 11 -35.11 38.47 23.46
N PHE A 12 -35.89 37.80 22.62
CA PHE A 12 -35.78 36.36 22.42
C PHE A 12 -34.47 36.12 21.66
N SER A 13 -33.39 35.84 22.38
CA SER A 13 -32.22 35.20 21.76
C SER A 13 -32.65 33.78 21.38
N ALA A 14 -32.91 33.56 20.09
CA ALA A 14 -33.06 32.23 19.54
C ALA A 14 -31.74 31.49 19.76
N PHE A 15 -31.68 30.63 20.77
CA PHE A 15 -30.66 29.60 20.85
C PHE A 15 -30.96 28.59 19.74
N THR A 16 -30.28 28.74 18.60
CA THR A 16 -30.22 27.69 17.59
C THR A 16 -29.36 26.57 18.15
N PHE A 17 -29.97 25.43 18.45
CA PHE A 17 -29.23 24.21 18.76
C PHE A 17 -28.47 23.75 17.51
N ALA A 18 -27.25 23.27 17.70
CA ALA A 18 -26.46 22.69 16.62
C ALA A 18 -27.11 21.37 16.15
N ASP A 19 -27.68 21.36 14.94
CA ASP A 19 -28.13 20.12 14.29
C ASP A 19 -27.02 19.58 13.38
N CYS A 20 -26.22 18.68 13.95
CA CYS A 20 -25.10 18.06 13.27
C CYS A 20 -25.46 16.71 12.63
N THR A 21 -26.73 16.29 12.66
CA THR A 21 -27.17 14.94 12.25
C THR A 21 -26.82 14.66 10.79
N SER A 22 -27.11 15.61 9.90
CA SER A 22 -26.81 15.48 8.48
C SER A 22 -25.30 15.44 8.22
N LEU A 23 -24.54 16.32 8.87
CA LEU A 23 -23.09 16.37 8.79
C LEU A 23 -22.47 15.03 9.25
N TYR A 24 -22.92 14.52 10.40
CA TYR A 24 -22.46 13.25 10.96
C TYR A 24 -22.72 12.08 10.02
N SER A 25 -23.91 12.04 9.40
CA SER A 25 -24.28 11.01 8.45
C SER A 25 -23.39 11.03 7.20
N ALA A 26 -23.07 12.22 6.67
CA ALA A 26 -22.22 12.39 5.50
C ALA A 26 -20.77 11.98 5.80
N VAL A 27 -20.23 12.40 6.96
CA VAL A 27 -18.89 12.02 7.40
C VAL A 27 -18.77 10.51 7.63
N THR A 28 -19.77 9.89 8.27
CA THR A 28 -19.77 8.43 8.49
C THR A 28 -19.88 7.65 7.18
N TYR A 29 -20.64 8.17 6.21
CA TYR A 29 -20.72 7.60 4.86
C TYR A 29 -19.37 7.68 4.13
N ALA A 30 -18.68 8.83 4.22
CA ALA A 30 -17.32 8.99 3.72
C ALA A 30 -16.35 8.00 4.38
N PHE A 31 -16.41 7.87 5.70
CA PHE A 31 -15.61 6.91 6.46
C PHE A 31 -15.87 5.47 6.00
N SER A 32 -17.11 5.06 5.77
CA SER A 32 -17.41 3.72 5.24
C SER A 32 -16.78 3.49 3.87
N HIS A 33 -16.90 4.46 2.94
CA HIS A 33 -16.35 4.33 1.58
C HIS A 33 -14.83 4.37 1.51
N SER A 34 -14.16 5.17 2.35
CA SER A 34 -12.69 5.09 2.48
C SER A 34 -12.24 3.68 2.91
N GLY A 35 -13.05 3.00 3.72
CA GLY A 35 -12.79 1.61 4.15
C GLY A 35 -12.96 0.61 3.02
N LYS A 36 -13.99 0.77 2.17
CA LYS A 36 -14.18 -0.04 0.95
C LYS A 36 -13.06 0.19 -0.05
N SER A 37 -12.60 1.43 -0.18
CA SER A 37 -11.47 1.82 -1.03
C SER A 37 -10.17 1.10 -0.61
N LEU A 38 -9.86 1.03 0.69
CA LEU A 38 -8.71 0.29 1.20
C LEU A 38 -8.78 -1.22 1.01
N LYS A 39 -10.00 -1.79 0.98
CA LYS A 39 -10.26 -3.23 0.79
C LYS A 39 -10.44 -3.63 -0.68
N ALA A 40 -10.47 -2.67 -1.59
CA ALA A 40 -10.56 -2.95 -3.02
C ALA A 40 -9.36 -3.80 -3.46
N ASN A 41 -9.61 -4.72 -4.38
CA ASN A 41 -8.59 -5.65 -4.90
C ASN A 41 -8.03 -5.22 -6.26
N ASN A 42 -8.42 -4.05 -6.75
CA ASN A 42 -7.93 -3.46 -7.99
C ASN A 42 -7.93 -1.93 -7.91
N PHE A 43 -7.18 -1.31 -8.83
CA PHE A 43 -6.95 0.12 -8.90
C PHE A 43 -8.24 0.93 -9.13
N ASP A 44 -9.07 0.51 -10.09
CA ASP A 44 -10.29 1.24 -10.46
C ASP A 44 -11.31 1.26 -9.32
N HIS A 45 -11.48 0.14 -8.62
CA HIS A 45 -12.36 0.06 -7.46
C HIS A 45 -11.84 0.91 -6.30
N GLN A 46 -10.53 0.98 -6.08
CA GLN A 46 -9.95 1.86 -5.07
C GLN A 46 -10.29 3.33 -5.37
N ARG A 47 -10.05 3.77 -6.61
CA ARG A 47 -10.37 5.14 -7.06
C ARG A 47 -11.86 5.44 -7.00
N TYR A 48 -12.70 4.50 -7.43
CA TYR A 48 -14.16 4.62 -7.37
C TYR A 48 -14.64 4.89 -5.94
N TYR A 49 -14.21 4.09 -4.96
CA TYR A 49 -14.62 4.26 -3.58
C TYR A 49 -13.98 5.49 -2.92
N ALA A 50 -12.76 5.89 -3.32
CA ALA A 50 -12.16 7.15 -2.89
C ALA A 50 -13.01 8.35 -3.36
N LYS A 51 -13.47 8.32 -4.62
CA LYS A 51 -14.39 9.32 -5.16
C LYS A 51 -15.73 9.36 -4.42
N ARG A 52 -16.32 8.20 -4.10
CA ARG A 52 -17.54 8.15 -3.28
C ARG A 52 -17.34 8.77 -1.89
N SER A 53 -16.16 8.60 -1.31
CA SER A 53 -15.80 9.25 -0.05
C SER A 53 -15.68 10.77 -0.21
N MET A 54 -15.12 11.26 -1.32
CA MET A 54 -14.99 12.69 -1.61
C MET A 54 -16.36 13.35 -1.78
N GLU A 55 -17.23 12.77 -2.61
CA GLU A 55 -18.61 13.26 -2.85
C GLU A 55 -19.40 13.41 -1.54
N ALA A 56 -19.13 12.53 -0.56
CA ALA A 56 -19.76 12.58 0.75
C ALA A 56 -19.21 13.73 1.62
N ILE A 57 -17.90 14.00 1.53
CA ILE A 57 -17.26 15.07 2.29
C ILE A 57 -17.55 16.46 1.74
N GLU A 58 -17.71 16.59 0.43
CA GLU A 58 -18.20 17.82 -0.18
C GLU A 58 -19.59 18.19 0.36
N LYS A 59 -20.49 17.20 0.50
CA LYS A 59 -21.80 17.41 1.16
C LYS A 59 -21.68 17.74 2.64
N ALA A 60 -20.73 17.12 3.34
CA ALA A 60 -20.46 17.43 4.74
C ALA A 60 -20.01 18.89 4.91
N GLU A 61 -19.14 19.38 4.02
CA GLU A 61 -18.65 20.77 4.04
C GLU A 61 -19.80 21.79 3.88
N GLU A 62 -20.76 21.53 3.00
CA GLU A 62 -21.96 22.38 2.83
C GLU A 62 -22.80 22.47 4.11
N GLN A 63 -22.77 21.43 4.95
CA GLN A 63 -23.55 21.30 6.19
C GLN A 63 -22.79 21.73 7.44
N LEU A 64 -21.53 22.18 7.28
CA LEU A 64 -20.67 22.56 8.40
C LEU A 64 -21.21 23.80 9.14
N GLY A 65 -21.74 24.77 8.38
CA GLY A 65 -22.21 26.05 8.90
C GLY A 65 -23.42 25.95 9.83
N SER A 66 -24.30 24.96 9.62
CA SER A 66 -25.49 24.73 10.44
C SER A 66 -25.21 24.03 11.77
N CYS A 67 -24.07 23.35 11.86
CA CYS A 67 -23.66 22.55 13.02
C CYS A 67 -22.79 23.35 14.01
N GLY A 68 -22.12 24.43 13.59
CA GLY A 68 -21.37 25.30 14.51
C GLY A 68 -20.07 24.71 15.08
N CYS A 69 -19.64 23.53 14.62
CA CYS A 69 -18.40 22.89 15.06
C CYS A 69 -17.17 23.51 14.37
N THR A 70 -16.56 24.49 15.03
CA THR A 70 -15.42 25.24 14.49
C THR A 70 -14.17 24.39 14.23
N LYS A 71 -14.02 23.25 14.91
CA LYS A 71 -12.89 22.32 14.71
C LYS A 71 -13.04 21.42 13.48
N ALA A 72 -14.26 21.26 12.95
CA ALA A 72 -14.52 20.30 11.87
C ALA A 72 -14.06 20.82 10.49
N GLY A 73 -14.08 22.13 10.25
CA GLY A 73 -13.70 22.72 8.96
C GLY A 73 -12.25 22.44 8.53
N PRO A 74 -11.24 22.74 9.37
CA PRO A 74 -9.85 22.43 9.03
C PRO A 74 -9.61 20.95 8.73
N ILE A 75 -10.25 20.05 9.49
CA ILE A 75 -10.11 18.60 9.30
C ILE A 75 -10.75 18.16 7.98
N ILE A 76 -11.89 18.73 7.60
CA ILE A 76 -12.53 18.47 6.28
C ILE A 76 -11.58 18.81 5.14
N TYR A 77 -10.83 19.91 5.23
CA TYR A 77 -9.84 20.25 4.21
C TYR A 77 -8.75 19.19 4.08
N ASP A 78 -8.19 18.70 5.19
CA ASP A 78 -7.18 17.65 5.19
C ASP A 78 -7.72 16.33 4.63
N VAL A 79 -9.00 16.01 4.90
CA VAL A 79 -9.68 14.86 4.28
C VAL A 79 -9.75 15.03 2.76
N LYS A 80 -10.19 16.19 2.27
CA LYS A 80 -10.34 16.46 0.83
C LYS A 80 -9.01 16.40 0.11
N ASP A 81 -7.97 17.07 0.61
CA ASP A 81 -6.63 17.06 -0.01
C ASP A 81 -6.09 15.63 -0.19
N ASN A 82 -6.28 14.76 0.81
CA ASN A 82 -5.87 13.37 0.70
C ASN A 82 -6.78 12.54 -0.22
N LEU A 83 -8.10 12.77 -0.23
CA LEU A 83 -9.00 12.08 -1.15
C LEU A 83 -8.77 12.48 -2.61
N GLU A 84 -8.39 13.73 -2.88
CA GLU A 84 -8.04 14.21 -4.22
C GLU A 84 -6.85 13.44 -4.77
N LYS A 85 -5.77 13.34 -3.99
CA LYS A 85 -4.58 12.55 -4.31
C LYS A 85 -4.87 11.05 -4.43
N ALA A 86 -5.85 10.55 -3.68
CA ALA A 86 -6.28 9.15 -3.75
C ALA A 86 -7.12 8.82 -4.99
N MET A 87 -7.81 9.80 -5.58
CA MET A 87 -8.62 9.63 -6.79
C MET A 87 -7.78 9.64 -8.06
N ASP A 88 -6.63 10.32 -8.04
CA ASP A 88 -5.69 10.35 -9.17
C ASP A 88 -4.23 10.12 -8.71
N PRO A 89 -3.93 8.93 -8.18
CA PRO A 89 -2.59 8.61 -7.69
C PRO A 89 -1.68 8.13 -8.83
N GLU A 90 -0.37 8.24 -8.62
CA GLU A 90 0.66 7.71 -9.52
C GLU A 90 0.55 6.19 -9.71
N ASP A 91 0.30 5.47 -8.61
CA ASP A 91 0.09 4.03 -8.59
C ASP A 91 -0.93 3.59 -7.54
N TRP A 92 -1.22 2.29 -7.50
CA TRP A 92 -2.21 1.71 -6.59
C TRP A 92 -1.83 1.80 -5.11
N ASP A 93 -0.55 1.70 -4.79
CA ASP A 93 -0.10 1.79 -3.40
C ASP A 93 -0.13 3.22 -2.88
N MET A 94 0.22 4.19 -3.72
CA MET A 94 0.08 5.62 -3.45
C MET A 94 -1.38 6.01 -3.26
N GLY A 95 -2.28 5.46 -4.09
CA GLY A 95 -3.72 5.62 -3.90
C GLY A 95 -4.16 5.18 -2.50
N ARG A 96 -3.84 3.94 -2.12
CA ARG A 96 -4.16 3.40 -0.79
C ARG A 96 -3.50 4.17 0.36
N PHE A 97 -2.29 4.67 0.17
CA PHE A 97 -1.60 5.51 1.14
C PHE A 97 -2.39 6.79 1.45
N TYR A 98 -2.85 7.50 0.42
CA TYR A 98 -3.66 8.70 0.59
C TYR A 98 -5.05 8.41 1.16
N VAL A 99 -5.70 7.31 0.76
CA VAL A 99 -6.97 6.88 1.38
C VAL A 99 -6.78 6.60 2.88
N LYS A 100 -5.66 5.99 3.27
CA LYS A 100 -5.35 5.72 4.69
C LYS A 100 -5.22 7.03 5.49
N LYS A 101 -4.58 8.06 4.93
CA LYS A 101 -4.49 9.39 5.55
C LYS A 101 -5.85 10.06 5.66
N ALA A 102 -6.61 10.12 4.56
CA ALA A 102 -7.97 10.66 4.56
C ALA A 102 -8.86 9.98 5.62
N ARG A 103 -8.76 8.65 5.73
CA ARG A 103 -9.50 7.88 6.73
C ARG A 103 -9.11 8.24 8.18
N ALA A 104 -7.84 8.52 8.45
CA ALA A 104 -7.41 8.95 9.78
C ALA A 104 -8.00 10.33 10.13
N PHE A 105 -8.00 11.28 9.20
CA PHE A 105 -8.66 12.57 9.41
C PHE A 105 -10.18 12.46 9.50
N LEU A 106 -10.81 11.52 8.79
CA LEU A 106 -12.23 11.23 8.96
C LEU A 106 -12.56 10.71 10.38
N ASP A 107 -11.69 9.88 10.96
CA ASP A 107 -11.82 9.40 12.34
C ASP A 107 -11.68 10.56 13.36
N GLU A 108 -10.70 11.44 13.12
CA GLU A 108 -10.51 12.67 13.90
C GLU A 108 -11.73 13.60 13.77
N LEU A 109 -12.29 13.72 12.57
CA LEU A 109 -13.49 14.52 12.30
C LEU A 109 -14.70 13.97 13.05
N ILE A 110 -14.93 12.65 13.02
CA ILE A 110 -16.01 12.01 13.80
C ILE A 110 -15.83 12.31 15.28
N THR A 111 -14.62 12.15 15.82
CA THR A 111 -14.31 12.45 17.22
C THR A 111 -14.57 13.93 17.55
N ALA A 112 -14.20 14.84 16.66
CA ALA A 112 -14.44 16.27 16.84
C ALA A 112 -15.93 16.61 16.82
N LEU A 113 -16.73 15.92 16.00
CA LEU A 113 -18.18 16.05 15.97
C LEU A 113 -18.83 15.46 17.23
N ASP A 114 -18.41 14.29 17.68
CA ASP A 114 -18.89 13.67 18.92
C ASP A 114 -18.66 14.60 20.12
N LEU A 115 -17.46 15.20 20.22
CA LEU A 115 -17.15 16.18 21.28
C LEU A 115 -17.98 17.45 21.16
N CYS A 116 -18.35 17.85 19.94
CA CYS A 116 -19.14 19.05 19.68
C CYS A 116 -20.62 18.86 20.03
N THR A 117 -21.14 17.63 19.88
CA THR A 117 -22.53 17.27 20.18
C THR A 117 -22.73 16.71 21.59
N ALA A 118 -21.66 16.38 22.32
CA ALA A 118 -21.70 15.82 23.68
C ALA A 118 -22.29 16.75 24.76
N ASP A 119 -22.46 18.06 24.49
CA ASP A 119 -23.16 19.00 25.38
C ASP A 119 -24.69 19.07 25.12
N THR A 120 -25.21 18.24 24.21
CA THR A 120 -26.64 18.11 23.92
C THR A 120 -27.07 16.65 24.11
N ASP A 121 -28.00 16.41 25.05
CA ASP A 121 -28.55 15.09 25.38
C ASP A 121 -28.98 14.24 24.16
N PRO A 122 -28.98 12.89 24.27
CA PRO A 122 -28.95 12.00 23.12
C PRO A 122 -30.31 11.91 22.42
N VAL A 123 -30.31 12.16 21.10
CA VAL A 123 -31.45 11.84 20.23
C VAL A 123 -31.23 10.45 19.60
N PRO A 124 -32.25 9.57 19.58
CA PRO A 124 -32.15 8.20 19.08
C PRO A 124 -31.75 8.12 17.60
N SER A 125 -30.92 7.14 17.27
CA SER A 125 -30.57 6.77 15.90
C SER A 125 -31.79 6.18 15.18
N GLU A 126 -32.49 6.98 14.38
CA GLU A 126 -33.37 6.47 13.33
C GLU A 126 -32.53 6.20 12.07
N MET A 127 -32.35 4.92 11.75
CA MET A 127 -31.94 4.46 10.42
C MET A 127 -33.20 4.24 9.57
N PRO A 128 -33.29 4.72 8.32
CA PRO A 128 -34.31 4.24 7.40
C PRO A 128 -33.86 2.94 6.71
N ASP A 129 -34.60 1.88 7.03
CA ASP A 129 -35.11 0.81 6.18
C ASP A 129 -34.15 0.01 5.28
N ALA A 130 -33.88 -1.22 5.73
CA ALA A 130 -33.76 -2.37 4.84
C ALA A 130 -34.82 -3.41 5.26
N GLU A 131 -35.79 -3.58 4.35
CA GLU A 131 -36.67 -4.72 4.08
C GLU A 131 -36.97 -5.73 5.22
N LYS A 132 -38.26 -5.79 5.56
CA LYS A 132 -38.90 -6.70 6.52
C LYS A 132 -38.82 -8.16 6.08
N GLU A 133 -38.55 -9.06 7.03
CA GLU A 133 -39.31 -10.30 7.18
C GLU A 133 -39.28 -10.84 8.63
N ASN A 134 -40.46 -10.74 9.26
CA ASN A 134 -41.16 -11.61 10.22
C ASN A 134 -40.49 -12.26 11.44
N ASP A 135 -41.14 -11.95 12.58
CA ASP A 135 -41.66 -12.87 13.61
C ASP A 135 -40.67 -13.62 14.51
N TYR A 136 -40.67 -13.29 15.81
CA TYR A 136 -41.02 -14.23 16.88
C TYR A 136 -40.98 -13.53 18.26
N ASP A 137 -42.16 -13.46 18.86
CA ASP A 137 -42.52 -13.74 20.25
C ASP A 137 -41.67 -13.23 21.44
N ASP A 138 -42.34 -12.44 22.27
CA ASP A 138 -41.91 -11.87 23.54
C ASP A 138 -41.63 -12.97 24.59
N LYS A 139 -40.35 -13.11 24.97
CA LYS A 139 -39.96 -13.77 26.23
C LYS A 139 -38.92 -12.97 26.99
N LYS A 140 -39.39 -12.28 28.03
CA LYS A 140 -38.74 -12.05 29.34
C LYS A 140 -37.29 -12.55 29.43
N VAL A 141 -36.33 -11.63 29.31
CA VAL A 141 -34.95 -11.86 29.74
C VAL A 141 -34.77 -11.38 31.18
N LYS A 142 -34.42 -12.33 32.04
CA LYS A 142 -33.98 -12.13 33.41
C LYS A 142 -32.57 -11.52 33.43
N GLY A 143 -32.40 -10.47 34.25
CA GLY A 143 -31.18 -10.21 35.02
C GLY A 143 -29.88 -10.05 34.23
N GLU A 144 -29.72 -8.92 33.55
CA GLU A 144 -28.43 -8.47 33.06
C GLU A 144 -27.68 -7.79 34.22
N LYS A 145 -26.45 -8.23 34.50
CA LYS A 145 -25.54 -7.46 35.36
C LYS A 145 -25.28 -6.14 34.65
N THR A 146 -25.75 -5.05 35.22
CA THR A 146 -25.41 -3.69 34.77
C THR A 146 -23.93 -3.47 35.02
N GLU A 147 -23.09 -3.88 34.05
CA GLU A 147 -21.71 -3.40 33.98
C GLU A 147 -21.73 -1.88 33.98
N THR A 148 -21.05 -1.29 34.95
CA THR A 148 -21.07 0.15 35.13
C THR A 148 -20.29 0.81 33.99
N LEU A 149 -20.73 2.01 33.57
CA LEU A 149 -20.09 2.76 32.49
C LEU A 149 -18.57 2.94 32.71
N ALA A 150 -18.15 3.07 33.97
CA ALA A 150 -16.75 3.20 34.37
C ALA A 150 -15.91 1.93 34.08
N GLU A 151 -16.47 0.74 34.29
CA GLU A 151 -15.80 -0.54 34.01
C GLU A 151 -15.59 -0.72 32.50
N LYS A 152 -16.58 -0.34 31.68
CA LYS A 152 -16.47 -0.34 30.21
C LYS A 152 -15.42 0.64 29.71
N GLN A 153 -15.37 1.86 30.26
CA GLN A 153 -14.35 2.85 29.92
C GLN A 153 -12.93 2.39 30.27
N MET A 154 -12.76 1.72 31.41
CA MET A 154 -11.46 1.18 31.81
C MET A 154 -11.02 0.00 30.90
N ALA A 155 -11.94 -0.88 30.54
CA ALA A 155 -11.67 -1.99 29.62
C ALA A 155 -11.27 -1.48 28.22
N LEU A 156 -12.00 -0.49 27.69
CA LEU A 156 -11.70 0.15 26.41
C LEU A 156 -10.34 0.83 26.39
N LYS A 157 -9.95 1.55 27.47
CA LYS A 157 -8.62 2.16 27.57
C LYS A 157 -7.50 1.11 27.53
N LYS A 158 -7.67 0.02 28.28
CA LYS A 158 -6.71 -1.08 28.30
C LYS A 158 -6.59 -1.77 26.93
N GLU A 159 -7.71 -1.91 26.22
CA GLU A 159 -7.73 -2.42 24.85
C GLU A 159 -7.02 -1.48 23.88
N GLN A 160 -7.27 -0.17 23.96
CA GLN A 160 -6.55 0.84 23.17
C GLN A 160 -5.04 0.79 23.41
N GLU A 161 -4.60 0.71 24.66
CA GLU A 161 -3.18 0.56 25.00
C GLU A 161 -2.57 -0.71 24.42
N ALA A 162 -3.29 -1.84 24.50
CA ALA A 162 -2.85 -3.10 23.91
C ALA A 162 -2.76 -3.03 22.38
N LEU A 163 -3.71 -2.35 21.73
CA LEU A 163 -3.69 -2.12 20.29
C LEU A 163 -2.50 -1.23 19.88
N ILE A 164 -2.22 -0.17 20.62
CA ILE A 164 -1.06 0.71 20.37
C ILE A 164 0.25 -0.07 20.56
N ALA A 165 0.36 -0.91 21.59
CA ALA A 165 1.53 -1.76 21.80
C ALA A 165 1.74 -2.73 20.63
N ARG A 166 0.65 -3.35 20.14
CA ARG A 166 0.68 -4.25 18.99
C ARG A 166 1.04 -3.52 17.69
N GLN A 167 0.54 -2.30 17.47
CA GLN A 167 0.91 -1.48 16.31
C GLN A 167 2.41 -1.18 16.29
N LYS A 168 2.99 -0.77 17.43
CA LYS A 168 4.44 -0.55 17.55
C LYS A 168 5.26 -1.79 17.23
N GLU A 169 4.81 -2.96 17.69
CA GLU A 169 5.47 -4.23 17.37
C GLU A 169 5.40 -4.55 15.88
N LEU A 170 4.23 -4.37 15.25
CA LEU A 170 4.06 -4.58 13.81
C LEU A 170 4.90 -3.61 12.98
N GLU A 171 4.97 -2.34 13.37
CA GLU A 171 5.84 -1.35 12.73
C GLU A 171 7.31 -1.76 12.79
N LYS A 172 7.78 -2.22 13.95
CA LYS A 172 9.13 -2.73 14.11
C LYS A 172 9.40 -3.93 13.18
N LYS A 173 8.47 -4.89 13.12
CA LYS A 173 8.60 -6.05 12.21
C LYS A 173 8.61 -5.63 10.74
N LEU A 174 7.79 -4.66 10.35
CA LEU A 174 7.78 -4.12 8.99
C LEU A 174 9.11 -3.41 8.67
N GLN A 175 9.68 -2.67 9.61
CA GLN A 175 11.00 -2.06 9.44
C GLN A 175 12.09 -3.10 9.28
N GLU A 176 12.10 -4.14 10.13
CA GLU A 176 13.04 -5.26 10.02
C GLU A 176 12.92 -5.98 8.68
N GLN A 177 11.69 -6.22 8.21
CA GLN A 177 11.44 -6.82 6.89
C GLN A 177 11.94 -5.94 5.75
N ARG A 178 11.68 -4.62 5.79
CA ARG A 178 12.17 -3.69 4.77
C ARG A 178 13.70 -3.63 4.72
N LEU A 179 14.36 -3.62 5.88
CA LEU A 179 15.81 -3.66 5.97
C LEU A 179 16.39 -4.99 5.48
N LEU A 180 15.69 -6.10 5.68
CA LEU A 180 16.08 -7.38 5.12
C LEU A 180 15.93 -7.39 3.60
N GLU A 181 14.79 -6.94 3.08
CA GLU A 181 14.52 -6.86 1.64
C GLU A 181 15.54 -5.97 0.93
N GLN A 182 15.86 -4.80 1.51
CA GLN A 182 16.88 -3.91 0.97
C GLN A 182 18.25 -4.58 0.91
N ARG A 183 18.67 -5.25 2.00
CA ARG A 183 19.93 -6.00 2.02
C ARG A 183 19.99 -7.09 0.97
N LEU A 184 18.90 -7.85 0.80
CA LEU A 184 18.83 -8.90 -0.22
C LEU A 184 18.91 -8.32 -1.65
N LYS A 185 18.32 -7.15 -1.89
CA LYS A 185 18.45 -6.44 -3.17
C LYS A 185 19.89 -6.01 -3.43
N GLU A 186 20.54 -5.38 -2.45
CA GLU A 186 21.95 -4.97 -2.54
C GLU A 186 22.87 -6.18 -2.77
N GLU A 187 22.66 -7.27 -2.03
CA GLU A 187 23.42 -8.53 -2.24
C GLU A 187 23.21 -9.09 -3.66
N ARG A 188 21.98 -9.04 -4.18
CA ARG A 188 21.68 -9.53 -5.52
C ARG A 188 22.31 -8.65 -6.61
N GLU A 189 22.30 -7.33 -6.43
CA GLU A 189 22.96 -6.39 -7.34
C GLU A 189 24.48 -6.65 -7.39
N LEU A 190 25.12 -6.81 -6.23
CA LEU A 190 26.54 -7.16 -6.16
C LEU A 190 26.86 -8.50 -6.84
N GLU A 191 26.00 -9.49 -6.68
CA GLU A 191 26.16 -10.78 -7.37
C GLU A 191 26.03 -10.61 -8.89
N LEU A 192 25.03 -9.86 -9.35
CA LEU A 192 24.79 -9.62 -10.77
C LEU A 192 25.96 -8.85 -11.42
N ASP A 193 26.53 -7.87 -10.72
CA ASP A 193 27.72 -7.16 -11.18
C ASP A 193 28.92 -8.10 -11.33
N ALA A 194 29.13 -8.99 -10.36
CA ALA A 194 30.16 -10.01 -10.45
C ALA A 194 29.91 -11.00 -11.61
N GLN A 195 28.65 -11.34 -11.89
CA GLN A 195 28.26 -12.17 -13.04
C GLN A 195 28.56 -11.49 -14.37
N LYS A 196 28.23 -10.19 -14.50
CA LYS A 196 28.50 -9.39 -15.70
C LYS A 196 29.99 -9.22 -15.95
N GLU A 197 30.77 -8.94 -14.91
CA GLU A 197 32.22 -8.85 -15.01
C GLU A 197 32.83 -10.18 -15.48
N LEU A 198 32.38 -11.30 -14.89
CA LEU A 198 32.78 -12.63 -15.29
C LEU A 198 32.39 -12.94 -16.74
N MET A 199 31.15 -12.64 -17.14
CA MET A 199 30.64 -12.81 -18.51
C MET A 199 31.56 -12.12 -19.51
N VAL A 200 31.78 -10.82 -19.36
CA VAL A 200 32.60 -10.04 -20.28
C VAL A 200 34.01 -10.63 -20.38
N LYS A 201 34.65 -10.92 -19.24
CA LYS A 201 36.01 -11.50 -19.22
C LYS A 201 36.05 -12.87 -19.89
N ALA A 202 35.13 -13.77 -19.53
CA ALA A 202 35.11 -15.12 -20.06
C ALA A 202 34.86 -15.13 -21.57
N GLU A 203 33.92 -14.32 -22.07
CA GLU A 203 33.60 -14.27 -23.50
C GLU A 203 34.76 -13.73 -24.34
N ILE A 204 35.49 -12.73 -23.83
CA ILE A 204 36.71 -12.20 -24.48
C ILE A 204 37.78 -13.29 -24.55
N GLU A 205 38.05 -13.99 -23.46
CA GLU A 205 39.10 -15.00 -23.43
C GLU A 205 38.74 -16.25 -24.26
N LEU A 206 37.47 -16.67 -24.25
CA LEU A 206 36.99 -17.75 -25.10
C LEU A 206 37.08 -17.39 -26.58
N TYR A 207 36.82 -16.13 -26.95
CA TYR A 207 37.00 -15.66 -28.32
C TYR A 207 38.47 -15.74 -28.76
N LYS A 208 39.39 -15.25 -27.92
CA LYS A 208 40.83 -15.33 -28.19
C LYS A 208 41.28 -16.78 -28.36
N MET A 209 40.77 -17.67 -27.51
CA MET A 209 41.06 -19.10 -27.57
C MET A 209 40.53 -19.75 -28.86
N GLU A 210 39.27 -19.51 -29.24
CA GLU A 210 38.72 -20.00 -30.51
C GLU A 210 39.55 -19.49 -31.70
N SER A 211 39.89 -18.18 -31.71
CA SER A 211 40.70 -17.59 -32.78
C SER A 211 42.09 -18.22 -32.87
N ALA A 212 42.76 -18.45 -31.73
CA ALA A 212 44.06 -19.10 -31.70
C ALA A 212 43.98 -20.57 -32.17
N ALA A 213 42.90 -21.28 -31.83
CA ALA A 213 42.66 -22.64 -32.29
C ALA A 213 42.46 -22.69 -33.82
N VAL A 214 41.70 -21.75 -34.41
CA VAL A 214 41.55 -21.62 -35.86
C VAL A 214 42.91 -21.42 -36.54
N GLU A 215 43.74 -20.52 -36.00
CA GLU A 215 45.08 -20.25 -36.54
C GLU A 215 45.98 -21.49 -36.47
N LEU A 216 46.00 -22.17 -35.33
CA LEU A 216 46.81 -23.38 -35.13
C LEU A 216 46.41 -24.49 -36.10
N ILE A 217 45.11 -24.75 -36.26
CA ILE A 217 44.57 -25.77 -37.17
C ILE A 217 44.95 -25.44 -38.63
N ARG A 218 44.92 -24.16 -39.02
CA ARG A 218 45.39 -23.72 -40.34
C ARG A 218 46.88 -23.96 -40.53
N THR A 219 47.71 -23.69 -39.54
CA THR A 219 49.18 -23.93 -39.60
C THR A 219 49.51 -25.40 -39.82
N PHE A 220 48.75 -26.32 -39.22
CA PHE A 220 48.92 -27.77 -39.42
C PHE A 220 48.33 -28.30 -40.74
N SER A 221 47.88 -27.41 -41.65
CA SER A 221 47.32 -27.78 -42.96
C SER A 221 46.14 -28.75 -42.90
N CYS A 222 45.33 -28.63 -41.85
CA CYS A 222 44.11 -29.41 -41.69
C CYS A 222 43.08 -29.01 -42.77
N GLU A 223 42.60 -29.96 -43.58
CA GLU A 223 41.61 -29.70 -44.65
C GLU A 223 40.21 -29.30 -44.11
N LYS A 224 39.93 -29.49 -42.81
CA LYS A 224 38.64 -29.16 -42.18
C LYS A 224 38.64 -27.75 -41.60
N GLU A 225 37.57 -27.00 -41.91
CA GLU A 225 37.33 -25.67 -41.34
C GLU A 225 36.87 -25.77 -39.89
N PHE A 226 37.79 -25.55 -38.95
CA PHE A 226 37.45 -25.13 -37.60
C PHE A 226 37.08 -23.64 -37.63
N THR A 227 35.87 -23.30 -37.20
CA THR A 227 35.37 -21.92 -37.21
C THR A 227 35.01 -21.47 -35.80
N ALA A 228 35.34 -20.23 -35.47
CA ALA A 228 34.90 -19.60 -34.23
C ALA A 228 33.37 -19.41 -34.29
N THR A 229 32.67 -19.97 -33.31
CA THR A 229 31.20 -20.00 -33.30
C THR A 229 30.61 -18.91 -32.44
N GLY A 230 31.36 -18.43 -31.42
CA GLY A 230 30.79 -17.52 -30.42
C GLY A 230 29.66 -18.14 -29.60
N ALA A 231 29.52 -19.47 -29.58
CA ALA A 231 28.42 -20.21 -28.93
C ALA A 231 28.51 -20.23 -27.37
N TYR A 232 29.14 -19.22 -26.80
CA TYR A 232 29.32 -18.97 -25.37
C TYR A 232 28.80 -17.58 -24.94
N LYS A 233 28.23 -16.80 -25.87
CA LYS A 233 27.56 -15.53 -25.55
C LYS A 233 26.36 -15.75 -24.64
N ARG A 234 26.23 -14.94 -23.61
CA ARG A 234 25.13 -14.98 -22.64
C ARG A 234 24.40 -13.64 -22.59
N SER A 235 23.09 -13.66 -22.38
CA SER A 235 22.30 -12.44 -22.19
C SER A 235 22.18 -12.07 -20.71
N GLU A 236 21.94 -10.79 -20.46
CA GLU A 236 21.72 -10.25 -19.12
C GLU A 236 20.49 -10.88 -18.44
N GLU A 237 19.40 -11.11 -19.18
CA GLU A 237 18.21 -11.80 -18.70
C GLU A 237 18.51 -13.21 -18.13
N VAL A 238 19.48 -13.91 -18.72
CA VAL A 238 19.88 -15.22 -18.21
C VAL A 238 20.70 -15.07 -16.91
N LEU A 239 21.50 -14.01 -16.79
CA LEU A 239 22.25 -13.71 -15.55
C LEU A 239 21.29 -13.38 -14.40
N GLU A 240 20.25 -12.59 -14.68
CA GLU A 240 19.23 -12.20 -13.70
C GLU A 240 18.53 -13.40 -13.05
N ASN A 241 18.46 -14.53 -13.76
CA ASN A 241 17.76 -15.73 -13.33
C ASN A 241 18.68 -16.87 -12.84
N GLU A 242 20.00 -16.65 -12.75
CA GLU A 242 20.94 -17.64 -12.26
C GLU A 242 21.85 -17.11 -11.13
N SER A 243 22.51 -18.03 -10.45
CA SER A 243 23.55 -17.75 -9.47
C SER A 243 24.92 -17.57 -10.12
N LEU A 244 25.83 -16.85 -9.46
CA LEU A 244 27.22 -16.68 -9.89
C LEU A 244 27.94 -18.02 -10.06
N ARG A 245 27.55 -19.04 -9.29
CA ARG A 245 28.09 -20.40 -9.44
C ARG A 245 27.69 -21.01 -10.79
N GLU A 246 26.42 -20.89 -11.17
CA GLU A 246 25.91 -21.39 -12.44
C GLU A 246 26.58 -20.67 -13.63
N THR A 247 26.76 -19.34 -13.53
CA THR A 247 27.51 -18.58 -14.54
C THR A 247 28.95 -19.09 -14.69
N ARG A 248 29.65 -19.35 -13.57
CA ARG A 248 31.01 -19.92 -13.59
C ARG A 248 31.04 -21.30 -14.23
N ASP A 249 30.10 -22.15 -13.88
CA ASP A 249 30.08 -23.53 -14.35
C ASP A 249 29.72 -23.61 -15.83
N PHE A 250 28.86 -22.70 -16.32
CA PHE A 250 28.61 -22.53 -17.74
C PHE A 250 29.89 -22.21 -18.53
N TYR A 251 30.64 -21.17 -18.15
CA TYR A 251 31.84 -20.78 -18.88
C TYR A 251 32.96 -21.83 -18.79
N LYS A 252 33.09 -22.52 -17.66
CA LYS A 252 33.96 -23.71 -17.57
C LYS A 252 33.54 -24.81 -18.54
N GLY A 253 32.23 -25.05 -18.67
CA GLY A 253 31.68 -25.99 -19.63
C GLY A 253 32.03 -25.60 -21.07
N LYS A 254 31.86 -24.32 -21.41
CA LYS A 254 32.19 -23.79 -22.75
C LYS A 254 33.67 -23.87 -23.08
N PHE A 255 34.53 -23.58 -22.12
CA PHE A 255 35.97 -23.79 -22.27
C PHE A 255 36.32 -25.25 -22.62
N ARG A 256 35.73 -26.22 -21.90
CA ARG A 256 35.93 -27.65 -22.18
C ARG A 256 35.41 -28.02 -23.57
N GLU A 257 34.21 -27.56 -23.92
CA GLU A 257 33.60 -27.83 -25.23
C GLU A 257 34.50 -27.37 -26.39
N ILE A 258 35.04 -26.14 -26.30
CA ILE A 258 35.96 -25.61 -27.31
C ILE A 258 37.26 -26.42 -27.35
N THR A 259 37.82 -26.75 -26.18
CA THR A 259 39.05 -27.55 -26.08
C THR A 259 38.87 -28.93 -26.71
N GLU A 260 37.77 -29.62 -26.41
CA GLU A 260 37.45 -30.94 -26.95
C GLU A 260 37.27 -30.90 -28.46
N LYS A 261 36.57 -29.89 -28.99
CA LYS A 261 36.42 -29.67 -30.43
C LYS A 261 37.78 -29.44 -31.10
N MET A 262 38.61 -28.56 -30.53
CA MET A 262 39.95 -28.28 -31.05
C MET A 262 40.81 -29.55 -31.10
N LEU A 263 40.88 -30.30 -30.00
CA LEU A 263 41.66 -31.54 -29.92
C LEU A 263 41.16 -32.59 -30.92
N LYS A 264 39.84 -32.71 -31.09
CA LYS A 264 39.25 -33.64 -32.05
C LYS A 264 39.66 -33.30 -33.49
N GLU A 265 39.62 -32.02 -33.86
CA GLU A 265 40.05 -31.61 -35.20
C GLU A 265 41.55 -31.82 -35.39
N LEU A 266 42.39 -31.41 -34.43
CA LEU A 266 43.85 -31.63 -34.50
C LEU A 266 44.22 -33.11 -34.61
N ASN A 267 43.57 -33.99 -33.85
CA ASN A 267 43.80 -35.45 -33.93
C ASN A 267 43.31 -36.05 -35.26
N ALA A 268 42.32 -35.44 -35.90
CA ALA A 268 41.84 -35.86 -37.22
C ALA A 268 42.70 -35.30 -38.36
N CYS A 269 43.60 -34.36 -38.10
CA CYS A 269 44.52 -33.83 -39.09
C CYS A 269 45.61 -34.88 -39.41
N THR A 270 45.39 -35.61 -40.50
CA THR A 270 46.45 -36.40 -41.13
C THR A 270 47.34 -35.43 -41.90
N GLY A 271 48.34 -34.86 -41.23
CA GLY A 271 49.31 -33.96 -41.87
C GLY A 271 49.83 -34.59 -43.17
N LYS A 272 49.67 -33.87 -44.28
CA LYS A 272 50.34 -34.18 -45.55
C LYS A 272 51.64 -33.38 -45.64
#